data_AF-A0A497E6K8-F1
#
_entry.id   AF-A0A497E6K8-F1
#
_cell.length_a   1.000
_cell.length_b   1.000
_cell.length_c   1.000
_cell.angle_alpha   90.00
_cell.angle_beta   90.00
_cell.angle_gamma   90.00
#
_symmetry.space_group_name_H-M   'P 1'
#
loop_
_entity.id
_entity.type
_entity.pdbx_description
1 polymer ?
#
loop_
_entity_poly.entity_id
_entity_poly.type
_entity_poly.pdbx_seq_one_letter_code
_entity_poly.pdbx_strand_id
1 'polypeptide(L)'
;MKGESNQIQWAPKISQAKIRNLYEADAKGIIDEKLIDEVAYALYMRCQSILEVTEASRGRVRCPVCGSLILRQVKGKGNKNELLECSRCSWQIRWEDYHKSYNKKQLHGGSAVHLFQRFVERLPQTRTPQEKMMLIDTLLHEFHTFCKGTYLKYTRPVAANLIQGTATEVIRFLDNLTYGVKSPAQRKKVRDAWRKKLMNSTVFSYSHRSRKDSISLRMAAVSK
;
A
#
# COMPACT_ATOMS: atom_id res chain seq x y z
N MET A 1 13.55 -26.57 -16.27
CA MET A 1 13.63 -25.28 -16.99
C MET A 1 14.20 -24.23 -16.05
N LYS A 2 15.21 -23.44 -16.45
CA LYS A 2 15.75 -22.36 -15.62
C LYS A 2 14.74 -21.20 -15.62
N GLY A 3 14.36 -20.68 -14.45
CA GLY A 3 13.49 -19.52 -14.37
C GLY A 3 14.25 -18.26 -14.80
N GLU A 4 13.77 -17.59 -15.83
CA GLU A 4 14.30 -16.28 -16.20
C GLU A 4 13.69 -15.19 -15.31
N SER A 5 14.48 -14.18 -14.94
CA SER A 5 13.99 -13.02 -14.17
C SER A 5 12.83 -12.29 -14.85
N ASN A 6 12.67 -12.47 -16.16
CA ASN A 6 11.58 -11.90 -16.98
C ASN A 6 10.19 -12.46 -16.61
N GLN A 7 10.12 -13.59 -15.92
CA GLN A 7 8.87 -14.15 -15.41
C GLN A 7 8.39 -13.47 -14.12
N ILE A 8 9.24 -12.67 -13.46
CA ILE A 8 8.88 -11.94 -12.24
C ILE A 8 8.42 -10.53 -12.62
N GLN A 9 7.11 -10.30 -12.53
CA GLN A 9 6.51 -9.02 -12.85
C GLN A 9 6.00 -8.33 -11.59
N TRP A 10 6.32 -7.05 -11.44
CA TRP A 10 5.88 -6.23 -10.31
C TRP A 10 5.05 -5.06 -10.82
N ALA A 11 3.89 -4.82 -10.21
CA ALA A 11 3.01 -3.74 -10.62
C ALA A 11 3.72 -2.37 -10.49
N PRO A 12 3.59 -1.48 -11.47
CA PRO A 12 4.25 -0.17 -11.46
C PRO A 12 3.58 0.76 -10.43
N LYS A 13 4.26 1.87 -10.14
CA LYS A 13 3.63 2.97 -9.41
C LYS A 13 2.64 3.71 -10.29
N ILE A 14 1.57 4.21 -9.69
CA ILE A 14 0.59 5.05 -10.37
C ILE A 14 1.13 6.48 -10.59
N SER A 15 0.79 7.09 -11.72
CA SER A 15 1.21 8.45 -12.04
C SER A 15 0.42 9.49 -11.22
N GLN A 16 1.07 10.61 -10.90
CA GLN A 16 0.41 11.74 -10.23
C GLN A 16 -0.70 12.32 -11.08
N ALA A 17 -0.53 12.36 -12.41
CA ALA A 17 -1.54 12.86 -13.34
C ALA A 17 -2.84 12.04 -13.26
N LYS A 18 -2.74 10.71 -13.18
CA LYS A 18 -3.93 9.84 -13.10
C LYS A 18 -4.69 10.03 -11.78
N ILE A 19 -3.98 10.14 -10.66
CA ILE A 19 -4.60 10.49 -9.37
C ILE A 19 -5.24 11.89 -9.46
N ARG A 20 -4.56 12.88 -10.03
CA ARG A 20 -5.10 14.23 -10.18
C ARG A 20 -6.42 14.23 -10.95
N ASN A 21 -6.46 13.58 -12.11
CA ASN A 21 -7.66 13.49 -12.94
C ASN A 21 -8.83 12.86 -12.17
N LEU A 22 -8.56 11.81 -11.39
CA LEU A 22 -9.57 11.17 -10.54
C LEU A 22 -10.19 12.17 -9.55
N TYR A 23 -9.36 12.90 -8.81
CA TYR A 23 -9.83 13.88 -7.83
C TYR A 23 -10.49 15.11 -8.47
N GLU A 24 -10.03 15.54 -9.63
CA GLU A 24 -10.65 16.65 -10.37
C GLU A 24 -12.03 16.29 -10.92
N ALA A 25 -12.22 15.03 -11.37
CA ALA A 25 -13.53 14.52 -11.78
C ALA A 25 -14.50 14.44 -10.58
N ASP A 26 -14.06 13.85 -9.46
CA ASP A 26 -14.85 13.77 -8.22
C ASP A 26 -15.26 15.17 -7.71
N ALA A 27 -14.33 16.14 -7.73
CA ALA A 27 -14.61 17.52 -7.32
C ALA A 27 -15.65 18.24 -8.20
N LYS A 28 -15.78 17.83 -9.47
CA LYS A 28 -16.81 18.32 -10.40
C LYS A 28 -18.13 17.55 -10.28
N GLY A 29 -18.21 16.56 -9.39
CA GLY A 29 -19.36 15.67 -9.26
C GLY A 29 -19.49 14.65 -10.39
N ILE A 30 -18.42 14.44 -11.18
CA ILE A 30 -18.40 13.50 -12.30
C ILE A 30 -18.01 12.13 -11.76
N ILE A 31 -18.88 11.13 -11.96
CA ILE A 31 -18.60 9.73 -11.63
C ILE A 31 -18.02 9.06 -12.88
N ASP A 32 -16.69 9.14 -13.03
CA ASP A 32 -15.97 8.38 -14.06
C ASP A 32 -15.62 6.99 -13.50
N GLU A 33 -16.57 6.04 -13.63
CA GLU A 33 -16.43 4.68 -13.10
C GLU A 33 -15.19 3.96 -13.65
N LYS A 34 -14.88 4.20 -14.93
CA LYS A 34 -13.74 3.58 -15.59
C LYS A 34 -12.43 4.08 -14.99
N LEU A 35 -12.31 5.39 -14.76
CA LEU A 35 -11.13 5.97 -14.12
C LEU A 35 -11.01 5.53 -12.66
N ILE A 36 -12.11 5.49 -11.92
CA ILE A 36 -12.14 4.98 -10.54
C ILE A 36 -11.61 3.55 -10.50
N ASP A 37 -12.13 2.67 -11.35
CA ASP A 37 -11.71 1.26 -11.41
C ASP A 37 -10.26 1.12 -11.82
N GLU A 38 -9.83 1.85 -12.85
CA GLU A 38 -8.45 1.81 -13.31
C GLU A 38 -7.48 2.20 -12.19
N VAL A 39 -7.79 3.26 -11.44
CA VAL A 39 -6.96 3.69 -10.29
C VAL A 39 -7.01 2.67 -9.16
N ALA A 40 -8.20 2.18 -8.81
CA ALA A 40 -8.39 1.27 -7.70
C ALA A 40 -7.64 -0.05 -7.93
N TYR A 41 -7.78 -0.64 -9.12
CA TYR A 41 -7.09 -1.88 -9.48
C TYR A 41 -5.58 -1.68 -9.69
N ALA A 42 -5.13 -0.53 -10.21
CA ALA A 42 -3.70 -0.25 -10.28
C ALA A 42 -3.06 -0.17 -8.88
N LEU A 43 -3.72 0.51 -7.93
CA LEU A 43 -3.31 0.55 -6.54
C LEU A 43 -3.37 -0.84 -5.89
N TYR A 44 -4.38 -1.64 -6.20
CA TYR A 44 -4.54 -3.01 -5.69
C TYR A 44 -3.37 -3.90 -6.08
N MET A 45 -3.07 -3.98 -7.38
CA MET A 45 -1.96 -4.78 -7.91
C MET A 45 -0.62 -4.32 -7.33
N ARG A 46 -0.47 -3.01 -7.11
CA ARG A 46 0.72 -2.44 -6.48
C ARG A 46 0.83 -2.83 -5.00
N CYS A 47 -0.26 -2.75 -4.24
CA CYS A 47 -0.32 -3.19 -2.85
C CYS A 47 -0.02 -4.69 -2.73
N GLN A 48 -0.55 -5.53 -3.62
CA GLN A 48 -0.22 -6.96 -3.67
C GLN A 48 1.28 -7.20 -3.91
N SER A 49 1.87 -6.51 -4.90
CA SER A 49 3.32 -6.59 -5.15
C SER A 49 4.15 -6.19 -3.92
N ILE A 50 3.70 -5.18 -3.17
CA ILE A 50 4.37 -4.73 -1.94
C ILE A 50 4.29 -5.80 -0.85
N LEU A 51 3.12 -6.38 -0.64
CA LEU A 51 2.92 -7.44 0.34
C LEU A 51 3.76 -8.67 -0.01
N GLU A 52 3.74 -9.08 -1.28
CA GLU A 52 4.50 -10.24 -1.76
C GLU A 52 6.01 -10.07 -1.57
N VAL A 53 6.57 -8.93 -1.95
CA VAL A 53 8.01 -8.65 -1.72
C VAL A 53 8.34 -8.56 -0.23
N THR A 54 7.43 -8.03 0.59
CA THR A 54 7.62 -7.97 2.05
C THR A 54 7.62 -9.35 2.68
N GLU A 55 6.81 -10.27 2.17
CA GLU A 55 6.80 -11.67 2.61
C GLU A 55 8.03 -12.43 2.11
N ALA A 56 8.46 -12.18 0.87
CA ALA A 56 9.68 -12.73 0.32
C ALA A 56 10.93 -12.32 1.13
N SER A 57 11.00 -11.06 1.57
CA SER A 57 12.09 -10.57 2.44
C SER A 57 12.09 -11.25 3.82
N ARG A 58 10.94 -11.76 4.27
CA ARG A 58 10.76 -12.54 5.51
C ARG A 58 10.97 -14.04 5.32
N GLY A 59 11.29 -14.48 4.10
CA GLY A 59 11.57 -15.87 3.77
C GLY A 59 10.40 -16.65 3.18
N ARG A 60 9.29 -15.99 2.83
CA ARG A 60 8.10 -16.60 2.23
C ARG A 60 7.93 -16.10 0.81
N VAL A 61 8.47 -16.82 -0.16
CA VAL A 61 8.44 -16.44 -1.57
C VAL A 61 7.28 -17.13 -2.26
N ARG A 62 6.48 -16.41 -3.04
CA ARG A 62 5.47 -17.00 -3.91
C ARG A 62 6.10 -17.34 -5.26
N CYS A 63 5.87 -18.56 -5.76
CA CYS A 63 6.32 -18.94 -7.09
C CYS A 63 5.60 -18.08 -8.15
N PRO A 64 6.31 -17.41 -9.07
CA PRO A 64 5.67 -16.56 -10.08
C PRO A 64 4.91 -17.35 -11.15
N VAL A 65 5.18 -18.66 -11.28
CA VAL A 65 4.55 -19.51 -12.30
C VAL A 65 3.26 -20.15 -11.78
N CYS A 66 3.30 -20.77 -10.60
CA CYS A 66 2.17 -21.56 -10.09
C CYS A 66 1.60 -21.05 -8.75
N GLY A 67 2.15 -19.96 -8.18
CA GLY A 67 1.66 -19.39 -6.93
C GLY A 67 1.99 -20.18 -5.65
N SER A 68 2.67 -21.32 -5.76
CA SER A 68 3.04 -22.15 -4.60
C SER A 68 4.07 -21.45 -3.72
N LEU A 69 3.96 -21.67 -2.40
CA LEU A 69 4.87 -21.08 -1.41
C LEU A 69 6.23 -21.80 -1.43
N ILE A 70 7.30 -21.02 -1.47
CA ILE A 70 8.70 -21.43 -1.34
C ILE A 70 9.24 -20.82 -0.05
N LEU A 71 9.71 -21.67 0.86
CA LEU A 71 10.30 -21.24 2.13
C LEU A 71 11.81 -21.10 1.98
N ARG A 72 12.32 -19.92 2.37
CA ARG A 72 13.75 -19.68 2.45
C ARG A 72 14.32 -20.17 3.76
N GLN A 73 15.54 -20.67 3.71
CA GLN A 73 16.29 -21.07 4.89
C GLN A 73 16.80 -19.85 5.67
N VAL A 74 17.09 -18.74 4.95
CA VAL A 74 17.65 -17.51 5.55
C VAL A 74 16.76 -16.31 5.22
N LYS A 75 16.50 -15.46 6.21
CA LYS A 75 15.68 -14.24 6.07
C LYS A 75 16.51 -13.04 5.59
N GLY A 76 15.84 -12.01 5.09
CA GLY A 76 16.47 -10.76 4.67
C GLY A 76 17.37 -10.93 3.43
N LYS A 77 18.49 -10.20 3.38
CA LYS A 77 19.44 -10.29 2.26
C LYS A 77 20.17 -11.63 2.19
N GLY A 78 20.34 -12.32 3.34
CA GLY A 78 20.73 -13.73 3.48
C GLY A 78 21.79 -14.27 2.53
N ASN A 79 21.76 -15.59 2.32
CA ASN A 79 22.60 -16.27 1.34
C ASN A 79 22.15 -15.88 -0.08
N LYS A 80 22.94 -15.07 -0.78
CA LYS A 80 22.67 -14.63 -2.16
C LYS A 80 22.59 -15.79 -3.15
N ASN A 81 23.34 -16.86 -2.89
CA ASN A 81 23.44 -18.03 -3.75
C ASN A 81 22.37 -19.08 -3.46
N GLU A 82 21.52 -18.86 -2.45
CA GLU A 82 20.37 -19.72 -2.14
C GLU A 82 19.54 -19.93 -3.41
N LEU A 83 19.37 -21.19 -3.80
CA LEU A 83 18.52 -21.57 -4.91
C LEU A 83 17.09 -21.67 -4.39
N LEU A 84 16.21 -20.80 -4.90
CA LEU A 84 14.78 -20.94 -4.69
C LEU A 84 14.28 -21.97 -5.70
N GLU A 85 13.67 -23.04 -5.21
CA GLU A 85 13.10 -24.09 -6.06
C GLU A 85 11.63 -24.32 -5.69
N CYS A 86 10.78 -24.34 -6.71
CA CYS A 86 9.38 -24.67 -6.55
C CYS A 86 9.16 -26.17 -6.73
N SER A 87 8.75 -26.86 -5.66
CA SER A 87 8.42 -28.29 -5.69
C SER A 87 7.21 -28.67 -6.57
N ARG A 88 6.47 -27.68 -7.08
CA ARG A 88 5.21 -27.88 -7.83
C ARG A 88 5.34 -27.73 -9.34
N CYS A 89 6.21 -26.83 -9.81
CA CYS A 89 6.38 -26.55 -11.24
C CYS A 89 7.85 -26.51 -11.68
N SER A 90 8.77 -26.91 -10.79
CA SER A 90 10.22 -26.94 -11.04
C SER A 90 10.84 -25.60 -11.46
N TRP A 91 10.12 -24.50 -11.24
CA TRP A 91 10.67 -23.16 -11.40
C TRP A 91 11.78 -22.97 -10.37
N GLN A 92 12.89 -22.39 -10.81
CA GLN A 92 14.04 -22.14 -9.97
C GLN A 92 14.72 -20.82 -10.32
N ILE A 93 15.21 -20.12 -9.31
CA ILE A 93 16.01 -18.89 -9.46
C ILE A 93 16.95 -18.74 -8.27
N ARG A 94 18.10 -18.07 -8.45
CA ARG A 94 18.93 -17.67 -7.30
C ARG A 94 18.27 -16.51 -6.56
N TRP A 95 18.41 -16.49 -5.24
CA TRP A 95 17.90 -15.40 -4.41
C TRP A 95 18.44 -14.03 -4.86
N GLU A 96 19.69 -13.95 -5.28
CA GLU A 96 20.25 -12.70 -5.80
C GLU A 96 19.47 -12.13 -6.99
N ASP A 97 19.02 -12.97 -7.91
CA ASP A 97 18.33 -12.54 -9.12
C ASP A 97 16.87 -12.24 -8.83
N TYR A 98 16.26 -13.01 -7.93
CA TYR A 98 14.94 -12.68 -7.37
C TYR A 98 14.98 -11.31 -6.67
N HIS A 99 15.98 -11.05 -5.82
CA HIS A 99 16.14 -9.77 -5.13
C HIS A 99 16.40 -8.62 -6.12
N LYS A 100 17.22 -8.83 -7.16
CA LYS A 100 17.44 -7.85 -8.24
C LYS A 100 16.12 -7.46 -8.93
N SER A 101 15.17 -8.39 -9.06
CA SER A 101 13.88 -8.12 -9.73
C SER A 101 13.06 -6.98 -9.10
N TYR A 102 13.16 -6.78 -7.78
CA TYR A 102 12.42 -5.73 -7.04
C TYR A 102 13.32 -4.66 -6.42
N ASN A 103 14.64 -4.81 -6.51
CA ASN A 103 15.59 -3.86 -5.95
C ASN A 103 15.35 -2.44 -6.50
N LYS A 104 15.42 -1.43 -5.63
CA LYS A 104 15.14 -0.02 -5.95
C LYS A 104 13.72 0.29 -6.47
N LYS A 105 12.82 -0.69 -6.57
CA LYS A 105 11.42 -0.48 -6.99
C LYS A 105 10.47 -0.03 -5.87
N GLN A 106 10.96 0.12 -4.64
CA GLN A 106 10.16 0.53 -3.47
C GLN A 106 8.96 -0.40 -3.21
N LEU A 107 9.22 -1.71 -3.22
CA LEU A 107 8.22 -2.75 -3.00
C LEU A 107 8.23 -3.32 -1.58
N HIS A 108 9.03 -2.77 -0.66
CA HIS A 108 9.02 -3.21 0.73
C HIS A 108 8.08 -2.34 1.56
N GLY A 109 7.11 -2.95 2.26
CA GLY A 109 6.03 -2.25 2.96
C GLY A 109 6.40 -1.71 4.35
N GLY A 110 7.43 -2.27 4.99
CA GLY A 110 7.93 -1.77 6.27
C GLY A 110 6.87 -1.76 7.39
N SER A 111 6.75 -0.67 8.13
CA SER A 111 5.75 -0.49 9.19
C SER A 111 4.32 -0.34 8.66
N ALA A 112 4.16 -0.05 7.38
CA ALA A 112 2.88 0.27 6.76
C ALA A 112 2.19 -0.92 6.08
N VAL A 113 2.69 -2.14 6.29
CA VAL A 113 2.11 -3.39 5.76
C VAL A 113 0.61 -3.50 6.02
N HIS A 114 0.15 -3.10 7.20
CA HIS A 114 -1.26 -3.16 7.59
C HIS A 114 -2.18 -2.29 6.71
N LEU A 115 -1.68 -1.17 6.17
CA LEU A 115 -2.43 -0.29 5.29
C LEU A 115 -2.64 -0.94 3.92
N PHE A 116 -1.59 -1.55 3.36
CA PHE A 116 -1.68 -2.29 2.11
C PHE A 116 -2.60 -3.52 2.24
N GLN A 117 -2.50 -4.25 3.35
CA GLN A 117 -3.34 -5.42 3.64
C GLN A 117 -4.82 -5.04 3.65
N ARG A 118 -5.18 -3.99 4.40
CA ARG A 118 -6.55 -3.49 4.50
C ARG A 118 -7.13 -3.11 3.13
N PHE A 119 -6.34 -2.49 2.26
CA PHE A 119 -6.79 -2.11 0.92
C PHE A 119 -7.06 -3.34 0.04
N VAL A 120 -6.14 -4.30 0.03
CA VAL A 120 -6.27 -5.55 -0.75
C VAL A 120 -7.44 -6.41 -0.26
N GLU A 121 -7.72 -6.42 1.03
CA GLU A 121 -8.87 -7.16 1.57
C GLU A 121 -10.22 -6.50 1.23
N ARG A 122 -10.28 -5.16 1.23
CA ARG A 122 -11.53 -4.43 1.07
C ARG A 122 -11.95 -4.19 -0.37
N LEU A 123 -11.01 -3.95 -1.29
CA LEU A 123 -11.38 -3.58 -2.67
C LEU A 123 -12.31 -4.61 -3.36
N PRO A 124 -12.07 -5.93 -3.28
CA PRO A 124 -12.97 -6.92 -3.89
C PRO A 124 -14.39 -6.93 -3.31
N GLN A 125 -14.57 -6.36 -2.11
CA GLN A 125 -15.86 -6.26 -1.43
C GLN A 125 -16.60 -4.96 -1.77
N THR A 126 -15.92 -3.94 -2.30
CA THR A 126 -16.53 -2.68 -2.74
C THR A 126 -17.20 -2.87 -4.10
N ARG A 127 -18.48 -2.48 -4.20
CA ARG A 127 -19.29 -2.68 -5.40
C ARG A 127 -19.56 -1.37 -6.13
N THR A 128 -19.64 -0.26 -5.39
CA THR A 128 -19.99 1.03 -5.99
C THR A 128 -18.75 1.87 -6.33
N PRO A 129 -18.81 2.72 -7.37
CA PRO A 129 -17.74 3.68 -7.67
C PRO A 129 -17.40 4.57 -6.47
N GLN A 130 -18.39 4.97 -5.68
CA GLN A 130 -18.22 5.83 -4.51
C GLN A 130 -17.48 5.11 -3.38
N GLU A 131 -17.79 3.84 -3.12
CA GLU A 131 -17.05 3.03 -2.14
C GLU A 131 -15.59 2.85 -2.55
N LYS A 132 -15.34 2.58 -3.84
CA LYS A 132 -13.97 2.48 -4.38
C LYS A 132 -13.23 3.80 -4.23
N MET A 133 -13.87 4.92 -4.56
CA MET A 133 -13.28 6.25 -4.39
C MET A 133 -12.94 6.54 -2.91
N MET A 134 -13.85 6.20 -1.98
CA MET A 134 -13.59 6.33 -0.54
C MET A 134 -12.42 5.44 -0.08
N LEU A 135 -12.30 4.23 -0.61
CA LEU A 135 -11.21 3.32 -0.26
C LEU A 135 -9.86 3.81 -0.79
N ILE A 136 -9.83 4.33 -2.03
CA ILE A 136 -8.66 5.00 -2.63
C ILE A 136 -8.25 6.19 -1.76
N ASP A 137 -9.22 7.04 -1.41
CA ASP A 137 -8.98 8.24 -0.62
C ASP A 137 -8.44 7.91 0.78
N THR A 138 -9.05 6.92 1.44
CA THR A 138 -8.59 6.41 2.75
C THR A 138 -7.14 5.94 2.67
N LEU A 139 -6.79 5.16 1.65
CA LEU A 139 -5.43 4.68 1.46
C LEU A 139 -4.44 5.85 1.33
N LEU A 140 -4.73 6.82 0.46
CA LEU A 140 -3.84 7.97 0.22
C LEU A 140 -3.72 8.89 1.45
N HIS A 141 -4.82 9.10 2.19
CA HIS A 141 -4.83 9.92 3.41
C HIS A 141 -4.19 9.25 4.61
N GLU A 142 -4.39 7.95 4.83
CA GLU A 142 -3.75 7.22 5.93
C GLU A 142 -2.22 7.30 5.80
N PHE A 143 -1.70 7.27 4.57
CA PHE A 143 -0.27 7.52 4.33
C PHE A 143 0.15 8.96 4.60
N HIS A 144 -0.67 9.95 4.27
CA HIS A 144 -0.38 11.35 4.58
C HIS A 144 -0.34 11.63 6.09
N THR A 145 -1.28 11.05 6.85
CA THR A 145 -1.30 11.19 8.32
C THR A 145 -0.14 10.45 8.99
N PHE A 146 0.26 9.29 8.47
CA PHE A 146 1.46 8.57 8.94
C PHE A 146 2.74 9.40 8.73
N CYS A 147 2.72 10.34 7.79
CA CYS A 147 3.82 11.28 7.53
C CYS A 147 3.77 12.53 8.42
N LYS A 148 2.69 12.80 9.16
CA LYS A 148 2.57 13.97 10.06
C LYS A 148 2.94 13.62 11.50
N GLY A 149 4.25 13.57 11.75
CA GLY A 149 4.87 13.52 13.07
C GLY A 149 6.35 13.91 12.97
N THR A 150 7.05 14.07 14.10
CA THR A 150 8.51 14.31 14.20
C THR A 150 9.39 13.25 13.49
N TYR A 151 8.78 12.25 12.86
CA TYR A 151 9.36 11.13 12.14
C TYR A 151 9.77 11.42 10.69
N LEU A 152 9.41 12.56 10.09
CA LEU A 152 9.82 12.90 8.71
C LEU A 152 11.34 12.98 8.52
N LYS A 153 12.11 13.20 9.60
CA LYS A 153 13.58 13.20 9.56
C LYS A 153 14.18 11.80 9.34
N TYR A 154 13.41 10.73 9.59
CA TYR A 154 13.92 9.35 9.60
C TYR A 154 13.10 8.32 8.80
N THR A 155 11.89 8.66 8.34
CA THR A 155 11.03 7.71 7.60
C THR A 155 10.56 8.27 6.26
N ARG A 156 10.79 7.50 5.19
CA ARG A 156 10.30 7.81 3.85
C ARG A 156 8.77 7.71 3.82
N PRO A 157 8.04 8.65 3.18
CA PRO A 157 6.60 8.58 3.05
C PRO A 157 6.20 7.30 2.32
N VAL A 158 5.27 6.55 2.91
CA VAL A 158 4.79 5.29 2.36
C VAL A 158 4.06 5.50 1.03
N ALA A 159 3.50 6.70 0.81
CA ALA A 159 2.95 7.10 -0.48
C ALA A 159 3.97 6.96 -1.63
N ALA A 160 5.28 7.07 -1.35
CA ALA A 160 6.33 6.86 -2.35
C ALA A 160 6.45 5.39 -2.80
N ASN A 161 5.84 4.42 -2.10
CA ASN A 161 5.70 3.05 -2.58
C ASN A 161 4.65 2.94 -3.70
N LEU A 162 3.66 3.85 -3.73
CA LEU A 162 2.50 3.77 -4.61
C LEU A 162 2.57 4.75 -5.78
N ILE A 163 3.05 5.98 -5.54
CA ILE A 163 2.96 7.09 -6.50
C ILE A 163 4.33 7.37 -7.12
N GLN A 164 4.33 7.65 -8.43
CA GLN A 164 5.52 8.08 -9.16
C GLN A 164 6.07 9.41 -8.64
N GLY A 165 7.39 9.56 -8.71
CA GLY A 165 8.13 10.72 -8.22
C GLY A 165 9.02 10.43 -7.02
N THR A 166 9.80 11.44 -6.64
CA THR A 166 10.60 11.46 -5.42
C THR A 166 9.69 11.54 -4.19
N ALA A 167 10.22 11.21 -3.00
CA ALA A 167 9.46 11.32 -1.76
C ALA A 167 8.92 12.76 -1.54
N THR A 168 9.76 13.76 -1.83
CA THR A 168 9.41 15.18 -1.73
C THR A 168 8.33 15.58 -2.73
N GLU A 169 8.42 15.13 -3.98
CA GLU A 169 7.39 15.38 -5.00
C GLU A 169 6.05 14.76 -4.62
N VAL A 170 6.06 13.52 -4.12
CA VAL A 170 4.85 12.82 -3.71
C VAL A 170 4.18 13.50 -2.51
N ILE A 171 4.96 13.95 -1.52
CA ILE A 171 4.42 14.72 -0.38
C ILE A 171 3.78 16.02 -0.86
N ARG A 172 4.51 16.80 -1.67
CA ARG A 172 4.01 18.06 -2.23
C ARG A 172 2.73 17.86 -3.05
N PHE A 173 2.69 16.78 -3.83
CA PHE A 173 1.53 16.40 -4.61
C PHE A 173 0.31 16.11 -3.73
N LEU A 174 0.46 15.28 -2.70
CA LEU A 174 -0.62 14.96 -1.76
C LEU A 174 -1.07 16.19 -0.96
N ASP A 175 -0.14 17.03 -0.52
CA ASP A 175 -0.46 18.31 0.14
C ASP A 175 -1.30 19.21 -0.78
N ASN A 176 -0.96 19.30 -2.07
CA ASN A 176 -1.73 20.10 -3.02
C ASN A 176 -3.13 19.51 -3.30
N LEU A 177 -3.28 18.19 -3.32
CA LEU A 177 -4.60 17.54 -3.43
C LEU A 177 -5.47 17.81 -2.19
N THR A 178 -4.85 17.83 -1.01
CA THR A 178 -5.57 17.97 0.27
C THR A 178 -5.87 19.45 0.61
N TYR A 179 -4.97 20.36 0.19
CA TYR A 179 -4.95 21.76 0.63
C TYR A 179 -5.00 22.80 -0.49
N GLY A 180 -5.15 22.38 -1.76
CA GLY A 180 -5.11 23.26 -2.94
C GLY A 180 -5.92 24.56 -2.80
N VAL A 181 -5.34 25.64 -3.35
CA VAL A 181 -5.71 27.09 -3.35
C VAL A 181 -6.96 27.46 -2.53
N LYS A 182 -6.94 27.19 -1.23
CA LYS A 182 -7.99 27.58 -0.29
C LYS A 182 -7.36 28.21 0.95
N SER A 183 -8.01 29.24 1.48
CA SER A 183 -7.55 29.92 2.70
C SER A 183 -7.49 28.94 3.89
N PRO A 184 -6.66 29.19 4.93
CA PRO A 184 -6.57 28.32 6.11
C PRO A 184 -7.91 27.91 6.73
N ALA A 185 -8.89 28.80 6.74
CA ALA A 185 -10.24 28.54 7.24
C ALA A 185 -11.06 27.63 6.31
N GLN A 186 -10.93 27.82 4.99
CA GLN A 186 -11.56 26.95 3.99
C GLN A 186 -10.92 25.54 4.01
N ARG A 187 -9.61 25.44 4.26
CA ARG A 187 -8.90 24.17 4.45
C ARG A 187 -9.45 23.36 5.64
N LYS A 188 -9.75 24.04 6.75
CA LYS A 188 -10.37 23.41 7.93
C LYS A 188 -11.81 22.95 7.63
N LYS A 189 -12.59 23.78 6.92
CA LYS A 189 -13.98 23.45 6.53
C LYS A 189 -14.06 22.27 5.56
N VAL A 190 -13.20 22.19 4.54
CA VAL A 190 -13.19 21.06 3.59
C VAL A 190 -12.86 19.76 4.32
N ARG A 191 -11.81 19.76 5.15
CA ARG A 191 -11.43 18.61 6.00
C ARG A 191 -12.56 18.18 6.93
N ASP A 192 -13.22 19.13 7.61
CA ASP A 192 -14.24 18.82 8.62
C ASP A 192 -15.58 18.41 7.97
N ALA A 193 -15.95 18.99 6.83
CA ALA A 193 -17.09 18.55 6.03
C ALA A 193 -16.90 17.13 5.49
N TRP A 194 -15.67 16.79 5.09
CA TRP A 194 -15.31 15.44 4.65
C TRP A 194 -15.29 14.42 5.79
N ARG A 195 -14.77 14.77 6.97
CA ARG A 195 -14.87 13.91 8.16
C ARG A 195 -16.32 13.61 8.53
N LYS A 196 -17.22 14.59 8.40
CA LYS A 196 -18.65 14.37 8.58
C LYS A 196 -19.23 13.42 7.51
N LYS A 197 -18.81 13.55 6.24
CA LYS A 197 -19.20 12.63 5.15
C LYS A 197 -18.70 11.19 5.38
N LEU A 198 -17.50 11.04 5.94
CA LEU A 198 -16.91 9.74 6.34
C LEU A 198 -17.61 9.11 7.55
N MET A 199 -18.00 9.91 8.55
CA MET A 199 -18.76 9.44 9.72
C MET A 199 -20.19 9.02 9.38
N ASN A 200 -20.77 9.63 8.34
CA ASN A 200 -22.13 9.33 7.88
C ASN A 200 -22.20 8.18 6.86
N SER A 201 -21.07 7.72 6.33
CA SER A 201 -21.00 6.56 5.44
C SER A 201 -20.65 5.32 6.27
N THR A 202 -21.56 4.34 6.32
CA THR A 202 -21.65 3.21 7.27
C THR A 202 -20.47 2.24 7.29
N VAL A 203 -19.38 2.54 6.57
CA VAL A 203 -18.20 1.67 6.36
C VAL A 203 -17.15 1.81 7.49
N PHE A 204 -17.30 2.78 8.40
CA PHE A 204 -16.24 3.16 9.34
C PHE A 204 -16.34 2.55 10.77
N SER A 205 -17.30 1.68 11.07
CA SER A 205 -17.49 1.19 12.46
C SER A 205 -16.59 0.02 12.89
N TYR A 206 -15.82 -0.59 11.99
CA TYR A 206 -14.94 -1.72 12.33
C TYR A 206 -13.46 -1.38 12.17
N SER A 207 -12.80 -0.97 13.27
CA SER A 207 -11.42 -1.40 13.64
C SER A 207 -10.77 -0.64 14.81
N HIS A 208 -11.46 0.25 15.54
CA HIS A 208 -10.83 0.95 16.67
C HIS A 208 -10.87 0.18 18.01
N ARG A 209 -11.56 -0.95 18.10
CA ARG A 209 -11.75 -1.69 19.37
C ARG A 209 -10.63 -2.68 19.71
N SER A 210 -9.86 -3.17 18.73
CA SER A 210 -8.92 -4.28 18.96
C SER A 210 -7.53 -3.89 19.50
N ARG A 211 -7.21 -2.59 19.69
CA ARG A 211 -5.85 -2.16 20.12
C ARG A 211 -5.73 -1.79 21.60
N LYS A 212 -6.84 -1.60 22.32
CA LYS A 212 -6.78 -1.32 23.77
C LYS A 212 -6.62 -2.58 24.62
N ASP A 213 -7.13 -3.71 24.14
CA ASP A 213 -7.16 -4.94 24.95
C ASP A 213 -5.81 -5.67 24.95
N SER A 214 -4.97 -5.52 23.92
CA SER A 214 -3.67 -6.20 23.84
C SER A 214 -2.54 -5.50 24.62
N ILE A 215 -2.71 -4.23 25.00
CA ILE A 215 -1.70 -3.46 25.76
C ILE A 215 -1.95 -3.58 27.27
N SER A 216 -3.20 -3.72 27.73
CA SER A 216 -3.48 -3.98 29.15
C SER A 216 -3.10 -5.40 29.61
N LEU A 217 -3.16 -6.40 28.72
CA LEU A 217 -2.85 -7.79 29.08
C LEU A 217 -1.35 -8.10 29.23
N ARG A 218 -0.43 -7.21 28.84
CA ARG A 218 1.02 -7.42 28.99
C ARG A 218 1.65 -6.71 30.20
N MET A 219 0.92 -5.84 30.89
CA MET A 219 1.42 -5.16 32.10
C MET A 219 0.96 -5.82 33.41
N ALA A 220 0.05 -6.81 33.35
CA ALA A 220 -0.42 -7.55 34.53
C ALA A 220 0.35 -8.86 34.81
N ALA A 221 1.29 -9.26 33.96
CA ALA A 221 2.02 -10.54 34.07
C ALA A 221 3.50 -10.41 34.48
N VAL A 222 3.94 -9.23 34.93
CA VAL A 222 5.31 -8.99 35.44
C VAL A 222 5.25 -8.33 36.82
N SER A 223 4.42 -8.89 37.70
CA SER A 223 4.45 -8.65 39.14
C SER A 223 3.79 -9.84 39.83
N LYS A 224 4.57 -10.91 40.02
CA LYS A 224 4.50 -11.88 41.13
C LYS A 224 5.67 -12.84 41.01
#